data_AF-A0A7K2MPH8-F1
#
_entry.id   AF-A0A7K2MPH8-F1
#
_cell.length_a   1.000
_cell.length_b   1.000
_cell.length_c   1.000
_cell.angle_alpha   90.00
_cell.angle_beta   90.00
_cell.angle_gamma   90.00
#
_symmetry.space_group_name_H-M   'P 1'
#
loop_
_entity.id
_entity.type
_entity.pdbx_description
1 polymer ?
#
loop_
_entity_poly.entity_id
_entity_poly.type
_entity_poly.pdbx_seq_one_letter_code
_entity_poly.pdbx_strand_id
1 'polypeptide(L)'
;LLTQQRHELDRAELAAALLAEEYRAAAAEPAVHDLVEVVTGAGAVARRFLQLQLGASDEVCALVTDRPVAVTGMENDAEEQATGRGVRYRVVVERSVLDLPTGITELTAALGRDEQVRVVDRVPTKLVVADRSLALVPLTAHSSEPAALVVHASGLLELLSGLFEAVWQDALPLRLGASGVTEHGPDGPDGTDLEILSLLLAGLTDASVAKQLDLGLRTVQRRVKRLMELTGVTTRLQLGWHAYERGWVARKH
;
A
#
# COMPACT_ATOMS: atom_id res chain seq x y z
N LEU A 1 30.25 -45.91 45.94
CA LEU A 1 30.00 -46.21 44.51
C LEU A 1 28.64 -45.69 44.06
N LEU A 2 27.51 -46.21 44.55
CA LEU A 2 26.16 -45.71 44.21
C LEU A 2 25.93 -44.22 44.50
N THR A 3 26.42 -43.71 45.62
CA THR A 3 26.30 -42.28 46.00
C THR A 3 27.12 -41.35 45.10
N GLN A 4 28.28 -41.79 44.63
CA GLN A 4 29.13 -41.00 43.73
C GLN A 4 28.52 -40.92 42.34
N GLN A 5 28.00 -42.04 41.84
CA GLN A 5 27.34 -42.14 40.54
C GLN A 5 26.06 -41.29 40.49
N ARG A 6 25.30 -41.25 41.59
CA ARG A 6 24.11 -40.41 41.73
C ARG A 6 24.45 -38.92 41.74
N HIS A 7 25.54 -38.54 42.39
CA HIS A 7 26.01 -37.16 42.43
C HIS A 7 26.53 -36.67 41.07
N GLU A 8 27.16 -37.55 40.28
CA GLU A 8 27.55 -37.25 38.90
C GLU A 8 26.33 -37.04 37.99
N LEU A 9 25.28 -37.83 38.18
CA LEU A 9 24.03 -37.71 37.42
C LEU A 9 23.29 -36.41 37.75
N ASP A 10 23.14 -36.08 39.04
CA ASP A 10 22.53 -34.82 39.48
C ASP A 10 23.30 -33.60 38.92
N ARG A 11 24.63 -33.69 38.83
CA ARG A 11 25.48 -32.62 38.30
C ARG A 11 25.33 -32.47 36.78
N ALA A 12 25.17 -33.58 36.06
CA ALA A 12 24.93 -33.58 34.63
C ALA A 12 23.53 -33.04 34.29
N GLU A 13 22.50 -33.41 35.07
CA GLU A 13 21.14 -32.90 34.92
C GLU A 13 21.07 -31.38 35.18
N LEU A 14 21.75 -30.90 36.23
CA LEU A 14 21.79 -29.47 36.54
C LEU A 14 22.52 -28.68 35.45
N ALA A 15 23.62 -29.22 34.90
CA ALA A 15 24.33 -28.60 33.79
C ALA A 15 23.48 -28.55 32.51
N ALA A 16 22.75 -29.63 32.20
CA ALA A 16 21.85 -29.68 31.06
C ALA A 16 20.69 -28.69 31.20
N ALA A 17 20.13 -28.56 32.41
CA ALA A 17 19.07 -27.59 32.69
C ALA A 17 19.55 -26.15 32.52
N LEU A 18 20.75 -25.81 33.02
CA LEU A 18 21.36 -24.49 32.85
C LEU A 18 21.63 -24.17 31.38
N LEU A 19 22.19 -25.12 30.62
CA LEU A 19 22.40 -24.97 29.17
C LEU A 19 21.07 -24.78 28.42
N ALA A 20 20.01 -25.50 28.80
CA ALA A 20 18.69 -25.35 28.19
C ALA A 20 18.00 -24.04 28.56
N GLU A 21 18.27 -23.49 29.75
CA GLU A 21 17.83 -22.16 30.17
C GLU A 21 18.57 -21.07 29.38
N GLU A 22 19.89 -21.21 29.23
CA GLU A 22 20.74 -20.29 28.46
C GLU A 22 20.38 -20.29 26.97
N TYR A 23 20.11 -21.48 26.40
CA TYR A 23 19.64 -21.60 25.02
C TYR A 23 18.24 -20.98 24.83
N ARG A 24 17.33 -21.16 25.79
CA ARG A 24 16.00 -20.51 25.76
C ARG A 24 16.09 -19.00 25.93
N ALA A 25 16.98 -18.50 26.77
CA ALA A 25 17.22 -17.07 26.96
C ALA A 25 17.83 -16.44 25.70
N ALA A 26 18.81 -17.12 25.08
CA ALA A 26 19.40 -16.70 23.81
C ALA A 26 18.44 -16.80 22.61
N ALA A 27 17.45 -17.70 22.67
CA ALA A 27 16.39 -17.82 21.67
C ALA A 27 15.18 -16.89 21.93
N ALA A 28 15.06 -16.31 23.13
CA ALA A 28 13.99 -15.39 23.50
C ALA A 28 14.28 -13.95 23.05
N GLU A 29 15.56 -13.59 22.88
CA GLU A 29 15.93 -12.46 22.03
C GLU A 29 15.85 -12.94 20.58
N PRO A 30 15.02 -12.33 19.70
CA PRO A 30 15.12 -12.62 18.29
C PRO A 30 16.56 -12.33 17.90
N ALA A 31 17.31 -13.36 17.47
CA ALA A 31 18.66 -13.13 16.98
C ALA A 31 18.55 -12.02 15.93
N VAL A 32 19.43 -11.01 15.98
CA VAL A 32 19.41 -9.85 15.07
C VAL A 32 19.36 -10.28 13.58
N HIS A 33 19.77 -11.52 13.30
CA HIS A 33 19.73 -12.20 12.00
C HIS A 33 18.34 -12.66 11.52
N ASP A 34 17.33 -12.76 12.41
CA ASP A 34 15.95 -13.16 12.07
C ASP A 34 15.03 -11.96 11.78
N LEU A 35 15.55 -10.72 11.91
CA LEU A 35 14.76 -9.51 11.66
C LEU A 35 14.62 -9.18 10.17
N VAL A 36 15.49 -9.73 9.31
CA VAL A 36 15.49 -9.49 7.87
C VAL A 36 15.83 -10.77 7.11
N GLU A 37 14.93 -11.20 6.22
CA GLU A 37 15.15 -12.33 5.31
C GLU A 37 15.33 -11.83 3.87
N VAL A 38 16.25 -12.44 3.12
CA VAL A 38 16.39 -12.22 1.67
C VAL A 38 15.63 -13.32 0.93
N VAL A 39 14.73 -12.92 0.04
CA VAL A 39 13.94 -13.82 -0.81
C VAL A 39 14.35 -13.58 -2.25
N THR A 40 14.84 -14.62 -2.93
CA THR A 40 15.33 -14.54 -4.32
C THR A 40 14.47 -15.38 -5.24
N GLY A 41 14.21 -14.86 -6.44
CA GLY A 41 13.41 -15.48 -7.49
C GLY A 41 11.97 -14.96 -7.53
N ALA A 42 11.46 -14.70 -8.74
CA ALA A 42 10.14 -14.12 -8.95
C ALA A 42 9.01 -14.90 -8.25
N GLY A 43 9.00 -16.22 -8.35
CA GLY A 43 7.99 -17.06 -7.71
C GLY A 43 8.05 -17.04 -6.17
N ALA A 44 9.25 -16.96 -5.60
CA ALA A 44 9.43 -16.87 -4.15
C ALA A 44 8.98 -15.50 -3.62
N VAL A 45 9.34 -14.42 -4.33
CA VAL A 45 8.88 -13.05 -4.03
C VAL A 45 7.35 -12.95 -4.15
N ALA A 46 6.76 -13.52 -5.20
CA ALA A 46 5.31 -13.56 -5.38
C ALA A 46 4.62 -14.28 -4.22
N ARG A 47 5.10 -15.47 -3.86
CA ARG A 47 4.54 -16.25 -2.74
C ARG A 47 4.62 -15.48 -1.42
N ARG A 48 5.74 -14.82 -1.14
CA ARG A 48 5.92 -14.01 0.07
C ARG A 48 5.00 -12.79 0.09
N PHE A 49 4.82 -12.12 -1.04
CA PHE A 49 3.86 -11.02 -1.18
C PHE A 49 2.41 -11.46 -0.92
N LEU A 50 1.99 -12.59 -1.47
CA LEU A 50 0.65 -13.15 -1.24
C LEU A 50 0.47 -13.59 0.23
N GLN A 51 1.47 -14.25 0.81
CA GLN A 51 1.46 -14.66 2.22
C GLN A 51 1.33 -13.48 3.18
N LEU A 52 2.01 -12.36 2.89
CA LEU A 52 1.94 -11.14 3.68
C LEU A 52 0.49 -10.62 3.74
N GLN A 53 -0.20 -10.54 2.60
CA GLN A 53 -1.59 -10.07 2.55
C GLN A 53 -2.58 -11.04 3.17
N LEU A 54 -2.39 -12.35 2.94
CA LEU A 54 -3.23 -13.39 3.56
C LEU A 54 -3.05 -13.45 5.09
N GLY A 55 -1.87 -13.10 5.58
CA GLY A 55 -1.57 -13.03 7.02
C GLY A 55 -2.04 -11.74 7.70
N ALA A 56 -2.39 -10.71 6.93
CA ALA A 56 -2.83 -9.43 7.48
C ALA A 56 -4.21 -9.57 8.15
N SER A 57 -4.34 -8.92 9.31
CA SER A 57 -5.51 -8.94 10.17
C SER A 57 -6.15 -7.56 10.32
N ASP A 58 -5.37 -6.47 10.29
CA ASP A 58 -5.84 -5.12 10.54
C ASP A 58 -5.66 -4.19 9.32
N GLU A 59 -4.45 -4.14 8.76
CA GLU A 59 -4.10 -3.17 7.73
C GLU A 59 -2.95 -3.62 6.82
N VAL A 60 -3.07 -3.32 5.53
CA VAL A 60 -1.99 -3.37 4.55
C VAL A 60 -1.74 -1.97 4.00
N CYS A 61 -0.47 -1.54 4.07
CA CYS A 61 0.01 -0.27 3.54
C CYS A 61 0.96 -0.53 2.38
N ALA A 62 0.71 0.08 1.21
CA ALA A 62 1.51 -0.19 0.01
C ALA A 62 1.95 1.09 -0.71
N LEU A 63 3.22 1.13 -1.12
CA LEU A 63 3.77 2.05 -2.13
C LEU A 63 3.95 1.27 -3.43
N VAL A 64 3.24 1.67 -4.48
CA VAL A 64 3.20 0.96 -5.76
C VAL A 64 3.93 1.77 -6.83
N THR A 65 4.81 1.11 -7.57
CA THR A 65 5.56 1.66 -8.71
C THR A 65 5.12 1.01 -10.02
N ASP A 66 5.50 1.60 -11.16
CA ASP A 66 5.24 1.10 -12.52
C ASP A 66 5.98 -0.19 -12.91
N ARG A 67 6.80 -0.72 -11.99
CA ARG A 67 7.61 -1.93 -12.21
C ARG A 67 7.15 -3.04 -11.26
N PRO A 68 6.15 -3.85 -11.64
CA PRO A 68 5.79 -5.03 -10.87
C PRO A 68 6.97 -6.01 -10.87
N VAL A 69 7.43 -6.38 -9.67
CA VAL A 69 8.58 -7.27 -9.48
C VAL A 69 8.20 -8.75 -9.58
N ALA A 70 6.96 -9.11 -9.24
CA ALA A 70 6.55 -10.52 -9.13
C ALA A 70 5.04 -10.79 -9.30
N VAL A 71 4.18 -9.87 -8.85
CA VAL A 71 2.71 -10.02 -8.92
C VAL A 71 2.10 -8.70 -9.39
N THR A 72 1.16 -8.78 -10.32
CA THR A 72 0.33 -7.64 -10.78
C THR A 72 -0.96 -7.54 -9.96
N GLY A 73 -1.63 -6.38 -9.96
CA GLY A 73 -2.90 -6.23 -9.23
C GLY A 73 -3.98 -7.20 -9.71
N MET A 74 -3.96 -7.59 -10.99
CA MET A 74 -4.94 -8.53 -11.55
C MET A 74 -4.73 -9.99 -11.13
N GLU A 75 -3.53 -10.36 -10.68
CA GLU A 75 -3.18 -11.73 -10.23
C GLU A 75 -3.26 -11.87 -8.71
N ASN A 76 -3.69 -10.81 -8.00
CA ASN A 76 -3.60 -10.69 -6.56
C ASN A 76 -4.91 -11.08 -5.84
N ASP A 77 -5.34 -12.34 -5.96
CA ASP A 77 -6.54 -12.84 -5.26
C ASP A 77 -6.43 -12.72 -3.72
N ALA A 78 -5.21 -12.63 -3.20
CA ALA A 78 -4.95 -12.46 -1.77
C ALA A 78 -5.49 -11.13 -1.22
N GLU A 79 -5.48 -10.07 -2.04
CA GLU A 79 -6.00 -8.74 -1.69
C GLU A 79 -7.51 -8.78 -1.49
N GLU A 80 -8.23 -9.34 -2.44
CA GLU A 80 -9.68 -9.50 -2.34
C GLU A 80 -10.07 -10.34 -1.12
N GLN A 81 -9.34 -11.41 -0.84
CA GLN A 81 -9.56 -12.21 0.36
C GLN A 81 -9.27 -11.44 1.64
N ALA A 82 -8.22 -10.62 1.69
CA ALA A 82 -7.88 -9.81 2.86
C ALA A 82 -8.95 -8.73 3.11
N THR A 83 -9.35 -8.00 2.07
CA THR A 83 -10.40 -6.99 2.17
C THR A 83 -11.75 -7.61 2.55
N GLY A 84 -12.07 -8.80 2.03
CA GLY A 84 -13.25 -9.56 2.45
C GLY A 84 -13.26 -9.96 3.92
N ARG A 85 -12.10 -10.04 4.59
CA ARG A 85 -11.97 -10.23 6.05
C ARG A 85 -12.05 -8.92 6.85
N GLY A 86 -12.15 -7.77 6.17
CA GLY A 86 -12.18 -6.44 6.81
C GLY A 86 -10.81 -5.79 7.01
N VAL A 87 -9.75 -6.32 6.39
CA VAL A 87 -8.41 -5.70 6.40
C VAL A 87 -8.48 -4.37 5.65
N ARG A 88 -7.97 -3.30 6.26
CA ARG A 88 -7.92 -1.98 5.62
C ARG A 88 -6.74 -1.88 4.67
N TYR A 89 -6.95 -1.34 3.48
CA TYR A 89 -5.88 -1.07 2.53
C TYR A 89 -5.64 0.43 2.38
N ARG A 90 -4.39 0.85 2.55
CA ARG A 90 -3.92 2.21 2.27
C ARG A 90 -2.83 2.12 1.20
N VAL A 91 -3.18 2.50 -0.02
CA VAL A 91 -2.33 2.34 -1.18
C VAL A 91 -1.91 3.70 -1.70
N VAL A 92 -0.62 3.91 -1.89
CA VAL A 92 -0.07 5.06 -2.60
C VAL A 92 0.51 4.59 -3.92
N VAL A 93 -0.01 5.16 -5.00
CA VAL A 93 0.33 4.80 -6.36
C VAL A 93 1.22 5.87 -6.97
N GLU A 94 2.36 5.48 -7.53
CA GLU A 94 3.16 6.36 -8.37
C GLU A 94 2.38 6.73 -9.63
N ARG A 95 2.41 8.00 -10.03
CA ARG A 95 1.70 8.50 -11.21
C ARG A 95 1.97 7.70 -12.48
N SER A 96 3.21 7.25 -12.68
CA SER A 96 3.63 6.44 -13.83
C SER A 96 2.85 5.12 -13.97
N VAL A 97 2.31 4.58 -12.87
CA VAL A 97 1.42 3.40 -12.90
C VAL A 97 0.16 3.69 -13.71
N LEU A 98 -0.37 4.91 -13.65
CA LEU A 98 -1.59 5.30 -14.37
C LEU A 98 -1.41 5.35 -15.89
N ASP A 99 -0.17 5.44 -16.35
CA ASP A 99 0.19 5.39 -17.77
C ASP A 99 0.31 3.94 -18.29
N LEU A 100 0.34 2.94 -17.39
CA LEU A 100 0.38 1.54 -17.79
C LEU A 100 -0.96 1.09 -18.39
N PRO A 101 -0.96 0.17 -19.38
CA PRO A 101 -2.18 -0.32 -20.01
C PRO A 101 -3.22 -0.89 -19.02
N THR A 102 -2.76 -1.50 -17.92
CA THR A 102 -3.60 -2.08 -16.88
C THR A 102 -3.72 -1.21 -15.63
N GLY A 103 -2.89 -0.18 -15.47
CA GLY A 103 -2.75 0.53 -14.20
C GLY A 103 -4.03 1.22 -13.74
N ILE A 104 -4.82 1.77 -14.67
CA ILE A 104 -6.10 2.40 -14.33
C ILE A 104 -7.17 1.34 -14.00
N THR A 105 -7.15 0.19 -14.66
CA THR A 105 -8.04 -0.95 -14.34
C THR A 105 -7.73 -1.50 -12.96
N GLU A 106 -6.44 -1.70 -12.64
CA GLU A 106 -5.98 -2.16 -11.32
C GLU A 106 -6.37 -1.15 -10.23
N LEU A 107 -6.18 0.13 -10.48
CA LEU A 107 -6.60 1.21 -9.58
C LEU A 107 -8.12 1.24 -9.33
N THR A 108 -8.91 0.97 -10.36
CA THR A 108 -10.37 0.95 -10.25
C THR A 108 -10.84 -0.29 -9.48
N ALA A 109 -10.18 -1.42 -9.69
CA ALA A 109 -10.44 -2.63 -8.91
C ALA A 109 -10.11 -2.41 -7.42
N ALA A 110 -9.00 -1.76 -7.11
CA ALA A 110 -8.63 -1.35 -5.76
C ALA A 110 -9.71 -0.45 -5.13
N LEU A 111 -10.13 0.60 -5.83
CA LEU A 111 -11.16 1.52 -5.32
C LEU A 111 -12.53 0.86 -5.17
N GLY A 112 -12.87 -0.12 -6.00
CA GLY A 112 -14.09 -0.92 -5.87
C GLY A 112 -14.14 -1.78 -4.61
N ARG A 113 -13.01 -1.95 -3.90
CA ARG A 113 -12.90 -2.70 -2.64
C ARG A 113 -12.84 -1.78 -1.40
N ASP A 114 -13.28 -0.53 -1.53
CA ASP A 114 -13.21 0.50 -0.47
C ASP A 114 -11.77 0.77 0.04
N GLU A 115 -10.77 0.49 -0.79
CA GLU A 115 -9.38 0.79 -0.48
C GLU A 115 -9.14 2.30 -0.50
N GLN A 116 -8.31 2.79 0.42
CA GLN A 116 -7.92 4.19 0.43
C GLN A 116 -6.73 4.37 -0.51
N VAL A 117 -6.98 4.94 -1.69
CA VAL A 117 -5.93 5.17 -2.67
C VAL A 117 -5.51 6.63 -2.75
N ARG A 118 -4.20 6.86 -2.78
CA ARG A 118 -3.60 8.17 -3.04
C ARG A 118 -2.59 8.08 -4.17
N VAL A 119 -2.30 9.20 -4.83
CA VAL A 119 -1.35 9.31 -5.95
C VAL A 119 -0.28 10.33 -5.64
N VAL A 120 0.96 10.03 -6.05
CA VAL A 120 2.13 10.92 -5.96
C VAL A 120 2.94 10.81 -7.24
N ASP A 121 3.68 11.86 -7.58
CA ASP A 121 4.52 11.88 -8.79
C ASP A 121 5.58 10.75 -8.80
N ARG A 122 6.23 10.49 -7.66
CA ARG A 122 7.25 9.45 -7.49
C ARG A 122 7.25 8.88 -6.07
N VAL A 123 7.24 7.56 -5.93
CA VAL A 123 7.48 6.93 -4.63
C VAL A 123 8.98 6.59 -4.48
N PRO A 124 9.57 6.68 -3.27
CA PRO A 124 11.00 6.42 -3.08
C PRO A 124 11.42 4.98 -3.38
N THR A 125 10.54 4.03 -3.06
CA THR A 125 10.70 2.60 -3.35
C THR A 125 9.34 1.92 -3.32
N LYS A 126 9.23 0.74 -3.96
CA LYS A 126 8.10 -0.15 -3.74
C LYS A 126 8.19 -0.72 -2.33
N LEU A 127 7.08 -0.71 -1.61
CA LEU A 127 7.00 -1.13 -0.21
C LEU A 127 5.62 -1.71 0.05
N VAL A 128 5.55 -2.78 0.84
CA VAL A 128 4.29 -3.31 1.37
C VAL A 128 4.50 -3.62 2.84
N VAL A 129 3.62 -3.16 3.70
CA VAL A 129 3.64 -3.38 5.15
C VAL A 129 2.31 -3.98 5.58
N ALA A 130 2.33 -5.05 6.36
CA ALA A 130 1.15 -5.64 6.99
C ALA A 130 1.22 -5.49 8.51
N ASP A 131 0.14 -4.99 9.12
CA ASP A 131 -0.11 -4.89 10.56
C ASP A 131 1.04 -4.27 11.39
N ARG A 132 1.94 -3.51 10.74
CA ARG A 132 3.20 -3.01 11.31
C ARG A 132 4.06 -4.11 11.94
N SER A 133 3.91 -5.35 11.48
CA SER A 133 4.64 -6.53 11.96
C SER A 133 5.56 -7.14 10.90
N LEU A 134 5.25 -6.90 9.61
CA LEU A 134 6.01 -7.42 8.48
C LEU A 134 6.03 -6.42 7.33
N ALA A 135 7.17 -6.26 6.68
CA ALA A 135 7.29 -5.51 5.42
C ALA A 135 7.99 -6.32 4.33
N LEU A 136 7.67 -6.01 3.07
CA LEU A 136 8.33 -6.52 1.88
C LEU A 136 8.83 -5.34 1.04
N VAL A 137 10.13 -5.32 0.74
CA VAL A 137 10.78 -4.28 -0.08
C VAL A 137 11.65 -4.93 -1.15
N PRO A 138 11.53 -4.60 -2.44
CA PRO A 138 12.41 -5.15 -3.45
C PRO A 138 13.87 -4.81 -3.20
N LEU A 139 14.75 -5.77 -3.42
CA LEU A 139 16.18 -5.53 -3.55
C LEU A 139 16.47 -5.13 -4.98
N THR A 140 16.86 -3.88 -5.18
CA THR A 140 17.57 -3.47 -6.40
C THR A 140 18.98 -4.04 -6.36
N ALA A 141 19.12 -5.34 -6.65
CA ALA A 141 20.40 -6.00 -6.84
C ALA A 141 20.78 -6.00 -8.34
N HIS A 142 22.08 -5.98 -8.63
CA HIS A 142 22.61 -6.14 -10.00
C HIS A 142 22.46 -7.57 -10.55
N SER A 143 21.68 -8.44 -9.90
CA SER A 143 21.43 -9.82 -10.33
C SER A 143 20.33 -9.88 -11.39
N SER A 144 20.39 -10.90 -12.24
CA SER A 144 19.36 -11.18 -13.26
C SER A 144 18.03 -11.63 -12.66
N GLU A 145 18.02 -12.07 -11.40
CA GLU A 145 16.82 -12.58 -10.72
C GLU A 145 16.23 -11.55 -9.76
N PRO A 146 14.89 -11.38 -9.74
CA PRO A 146 14.21 -10.53 -8.75
C PRO A 146 14.50 -10.99 -7.33
N ALA A 147 14.71 -10.05 -6.41
CA ALA A 147 14.86 -10.33 -5.00
C ALA A 147 14.11 -9.30 -4.14
N ALA A 148 13.77 -9.67 -2.91
CA ALA A 148 13.12 -8.79 -1.93
C ALA A 148 13.62 -9.08 -0.51
N LEU A 149 13.61 -8.05 0.33
CA LEU A 149 13.78 -8.16 1.77
C LEU A 149 12.40 -8.34 2.41
N VAL A 150 12.27 -9.35 3.25
CA VAL A 150 11.20 -9.46 4.24
C VAL A 150 11.75 -8.91 5.55
N VAL A 151 11.12 -7.89 6.10
CA VAL A 151 11.54 -7.22 7.33
C VAL A 151 10.50 -7.47 8.40
N HIS A 152 10.90 -8.12 9.49
CA HIS A 152 10.05 -8.39 10.65
C HIS A 152 10.08 -7.22 11.66
N ALA A 153 9.20 -7.29 12.66
CA ALA A 153 9.08 -6.31 13.73
C ALA A 153 10.45 -5.91 14.33
N SER A 154 10.86 -4.68 14.04
CA SER A 154 12.18 -4.13 14.37
C SER A 154 12.19 -2.61 14.16
N GLY A 155 13.26 -1.93 14.60
CA GLY A 155 13.45 -0.51 14.28
C GLY A 155 13.54 -0.22 12.77
N LEU A 156 13.97 -1.19 11.96
CA LEU A 156 13.94 -1.06 10.50
C LEU A 156 12.49 -1.06 9.97
N LEU A 157 11.62 -1.92 10.51
CA LEU A 157 10.20 -1.91 10.16
C LEU A 157 9.51 -0.61 10.56
N GLU A 158 9.85 -0.05 11.72
CA GLU A 158 9.34 1.26 12.15
C GLU A 158 9.76 2.37 11.17
N LEU A 159 11.01 2.35 10.70
CA LEU A 159 11.49 3.29 9.68
C LEU A 159 10.76 3.13 8.34
N LEU A 160 10.51 1.89 7.89
CA LEU A 160 9.75 1.63 6.66
C LEU A 160 8.28 2.06 6.80
N SER A 161 7.68 1.82 7.97
CA SER A 161 6.33 2.30 8.27
C SER A 161 6.28 3.83 8.30
N GLY A 162 7.29 4.49 8.87
CA GLY A 162 7.44 5.94 8.85
C GLY A 162 7.62 6.51 7.44
N LEU A 163 8.37 5.83 6.57
CA LEU A 163 8.50 6.17 5.15
C LEU A 163 7.13 6.14 4.46
N PHE A 164 6.36 5.08 4.68
CA PHE A 164 5.00 4.99 4.15
C PHE A 164 4.14 6.15 4.63
N GLU A 165 4.12 6.43 5.93
CA GLU A 165 3.30 7.51 6.50
C GLU A 165 3.68 8.89 5.94
N ALA A 166 4.98 9.17 5.79
CA ALA A 166 5.46 10.42 5.19
C ALA A 166 4.94 10.58 3.75
N VAL A 167 5.10 9.54 2.93
CA VAL A 167 4.61 9.54 1.54
C VAL A 167 3.08 9.63 1.49
N TRP A 168 2.38 8.92 2.39
CA TRP A 168 0.93 8.94 2.50
C TRP A 168 0.39 10.34 2.79
N GLN A 169 1.01 11.05 3.75
CA GLN A 169 0.59 12.40 4.10
C GLN A 169 0.67 13.30 2.88
N ASP A 170 1.77 13.28 2.13
CA ASP A 170 1.99 14.15 0.97
C ASP A 170 1.18 13.77 -0.29
N ALA A 171 0.71 12.53 -0.37
CA ALA A 171 -0.04 12.04 -1.53
C ALA A 171 -1.45 12.64 -1.67
N LEU A 172 -1.90 12.78 -2.92
CA LEU A 172 -3.24 13.28 -3.26
C LEU A 172 -4.27 12.13 -3.24
N PRO A 173 -5.40 12.24 -2.52
CA PRO A 173 -6.40 11.19 -2.52
C PRO A 173 -7.09 11.06 -3.88
N LEU A 174 -7.33 9.81 -4.28
CA LEU A 174 -8.08 9.49 -5.48
C LEU A 174 -9.46 8.96 -5.12
N ARG A 175 -10.49 9.47 -5.80
CA ARG A 175 -11.88 9.00 -5.67
C ARG A 175 -12.31 8.39 -7.00
N LEU A 176 -12.66 7.10 -7.00
CA LEU A 176 -13.39 6.42 -8.07
C LEU A 176 -14.45 5.54 -7.42
N GLY A 177 -15.70 5.60 -7.87
CA GLY A 177 -16.80 4.80 -7.33
C GLY A 177 -17.75 5.58 -6.42
N ALA A 178 -19.01 5.17 -6.47
CA ALA A 178 -20.11 5.76 -5.72
C ALA A 178 -20.19 5.21 -4.30
N SER A 179 -19.40 5.71 -3.36
CA SER A 179 -19.67 5.58 -1.92
C SER A 179 -18.88 6.61 -1.12
N GLY A 180 -19.60 7.52 -0.46
CA GLY A 180 -19.00 8.55 0.39
C GLY A 180 -19.05 9.96 -0.18
N VAL A 181 -20.07 10.29 -0.98
CA VAL A 181 -20.47 11.68 -1.17
C VAL A 181 -21.10 12.13 0.14
N THR A 182 -20.35 12.89 0.96
CA THR A 182 -21.04 13.87 1.82
C THR A 182 -21.79 14.76 0.84
N GLU A 183 -23.12 14.67 0.84
CA GLU A 183 -24.00 15.50 0.04
C GLU A 183 -23.62 16.97 0.27
N HIS A 184 -22.83 17.54 -0.64
CA HIS A 184 -22.44 18.95 -0.58
C HIS A 184 -23.55 19.79 -1.21
N GLY A 185 -24.72 19.80 -0.58
CA GLY A 185 -25.87 20.63 -0.96
C GLY A 185 -26.37 20.45 -2.41
N PRO A 186 -27.50 21.07 -2.76
CA PRO A 186 -28.06 21.02 -4.12
C PRO A 186 -27.19 21.71 -5.19
N ASP A 187 -26.21 22.54 -4.79
CA ASP A 187 -25.40 23.39 -5.68
C ASP A 187 -23.91 22.96 -5.79
N GLY A 188 -23.53 21.79 -5.27
CA GLY A 188 -22.14 21.29 -5.30
C GLY A 188 -21.78 20.41 -6.51
N PRO A 189 -20.51 19.96 -6.62
CA PRO A 189 -20.13 18.87 -7.52
C PRO A 189 -20.84 17.57 -7.15
N ASP A 190 -21.33 16.84 -8.15
CA ASP A 190 -21.85 15.48 -7.95
C ASP A 190 -20.71 14.45 -7.83
N GLY A 191 -21.03 13.18 -7.57
CA GLY A 191 -20.02 12.11 -7.45
C GLY A 191 -19.13 12.00 -8.70
N THR A 192 -19.72 12.05 -9.89
CA THR A 192 -18.97 11.98 -11.16
C THR A 192 -18.06 13.19 -11.35
N ASP A 193 -18.48 14.38 -10.95
CA ASP A 193 -17.66 15.59 -10.98
C ASP A 193 -16.43 15.45 -10.06
N LEU A 194 -16.59 14.83 -8.89
CA LEU A 194 -15.49 14.54 -7.96
C LEU A 194 -14.52 13.48 -8.50
N GLU A 195 -15.02 12.45 -9.19
CA GLU A 195 -14.20 11.45 -9.87
C GLU A 195 -13.37 12.08 -11.00
N ILE A 196 -14.01 12.89 -11.84
CA ILE A 196 -13.33 13.65 -12.91
C ILE A 196 -12.24 14.54 -12.31
N LEU A 197 -12.54 15.32 -11.27
CA LEU A 197 -11.55 16.18 -10.61
C LEU A 197 -10.36 15.38 -10.05
N SER A 198 -10.65 14.26 -9.38
CA SER A 198 -9.62 13.41 -8.77
C SER A 198 -8.67 12.85 -9.83
N LEU A 199 -9.20 12.32 -10.94
CA LEU A 199 -8.37 11.79 -12.03
C LEU A 199 -7.57 12.88 -12.75
N LEU A 200 -8.16 14.05 -12.99
CA LEU A 200 -7.45 15.17 -13.63
C LEU A 200 -6.30 15.67 -12.75
N LEU A 201 -6.49 15.72 -11.43
CA LEU A 201 -5.44 16.13 -10.49
C LEU A 201 -4.38 15.05 -10.29
N ALA A 202 -4.75 13.77 -10.40
CA ALA A 202 -3.79 12.67 -10.56
C ALA A 202 -3.05 12.74 -11.90
N GLY A 203 -3.48 13.62 -12.81
CA GLY A 203 -2.75 14.01 -14.01
C GLY A 203 -3.23 13.41 -15.31
N LEU A 204 -4.36 12.71 -15.29
CA LEU A 204 -4.94 12.13 -16.49
C LEU A 204 -5.45 13.23 -17.44
N THR A 205 -5.44 12.92 -18.74
CA THR A 205 -6.05 13.79 -19.76
C THR A 205 -7.57 13.60 -19.80
N ASP A 206 -8.31 14.58 -20.31
CA ASP A 206 -9.77 14.45 -20.50
C ASP A 206 -10.15 13.20 -21.32
N ALA A 207 -9.32 12.83 -22.31
CA ALA A 207 -9.55 11.64 -23.13
C ALA A 207 -9.37 10.34 -22.33
N SER A 208 -8.35 10.28 -21.47
CA SER A 208 -8.12 9.16 -20.56
C SER A 208 -9.26 9.05 -19.54
N VAL A 209 -9.67 10.18 -18.95
CA VAL A 209 -10.81 10.24 -18.00
C VAL A 209 -12.11 9.79 -18.66
N ALA A 210 -12.39 10.25 -19.89
CA ALA A 210 -13.58 9.88 -20.64
C ALA A 210 -13.65 8.38 -20.89
N LYS A 211 -12.55 7.78 -21.35
CA LYS A 211 -12.44 6.33 -21.55
C LYS A 211 -12.67 5.57 -20.24
N GLN A 212 -12.15 6.08 -19.13
CA GLN A 212 -12.20 5.38 -17.84
C GLN A 212 -13.59 5.36 -17.22
N LEU A 213 -14.29 6.49 -17.26
CA LEU A 213 -15.61 6.61 -16.65
C LEU A 213 -16.75 6.19 -17.60
N ASP A 214 -16.42 5.59 -18.74
CA ASP A 214 -17.34 5.28 -19.84
C ASP A 214 -18.19 6.50 -20.25
N LEU A 215 -17.54 7.66 -20.34
CA LEU A 215 -18.14 8.94 -20.70
C LEU A 215 -17.65 9.41 -22.08
N GLY A 216 -18.47 10.19 -22.78
CA GLY A 216 -18.01 10.93 -23.95
C GLY A 216 -17.01 12.04 -23.57
N LEU A 217 -15.97 12.26 -24.37
CA LEU A 217 -14.98 13.34 -24.16
C LEU A 217 -15.64 14.72 -23.95
N ARG A 218 -16.67 15.03 -24.74
CA ARG A 218 -17.44 16.28 -24.60
C ARG A 218 -18.17 16.38 -23.26
N THR A 219 -18.61 15.26 -22.70
CA THR A 219 -19.27 15.21 -21.38
C THR A 219 -18.28 15.59 -20.29
N VAL A 220 -17.07 15.01 -20.31
CA VAL A 220 -15.99 15.37 -19.37
C VAL A 220 -15.65 16.85 -19.47
N GLN A 221 -15.39 17.36 -20.68
CA GLN A 221 -15.06 18.77 -20.90
C GLN A 221 -16.17 19.72 -20.43
N ARG A 222 -17.45 19.36 -20.67
CA ARG A 222 -18.60 20.15 -20.21
C ARG A 222 -18.69 20.17 -18.68
N ARG A 223 -18.48 19.03 -18.02
CA ARG A 223 -18.48 18.93 -16.55
C ARG A 223 -17.35 19.75 -15.93
N VAL A 224 -16.14 19.65 -16.46
CA VAL A 224 -15.01 20.49 -16.04
C VAL A 224 -15.33 21.98 -16.19
N LYS A 225 -15.92 22.38 -17.34
CA LYS A 225 -16.34 23.77 -17.55
C LYS A 225 -17.39 24.23 -16.53
N ARG A 226 -18.40 23.40 -16.25
CA ARG A 226 -19.40 23.68 -15.20
C ARG A 226 -18.74 23.87 -13.84
N LEU A 227 -17.76 23.04 -13.47
CA LEU A 227 -17.03 23.17 -12.20
C LEU A 227 -16.21 24.46 -12.12
N MET A 228 -15.64 24.90 -13.24
CA MET A 228 -14.97 26.19 -13.33
C MET A 228 -15.95 27.35 -13.14
N GLU A 229 -17.12 27.28 -13.76
CA GLU A 229 -18.21 28.26 -13.58
C GLU A 229 -18.70 28.30 -12.13
N LEU A 230 -18.87 27.14 -11.49
CA LEU A 230 -19.31 26.99 -10.09
C LEU A 230 -18.29 27.52 -9.08
N THR A 231 -17.01 27.50 -9.42
CA THR A 231 -15.92 28.06 -8.59
C THR A 231 -15.55 29.49 -8.98
N GLY A 232 -16.08 30.03 -10.08
CA GLY A 232 -15.76 31.37 -10.59
C GLY A 232 -14.35 31.49 -11.18
N VAL A 233 -13.72 30.37 -11.54
CA VAL A 233 -12.34 30.35 -12.05
C VAL A 233 -12.30 30.26 -13.57
N THR A 234 -11.20 30.71 -14.16
CA THR A 234 -11.01 30.72 -15.62
C THR A 234 -9.97 29.72 -16.10
N THR A 235 -9.21 29.11 -15.18
CA THR A 235 -8.20 28.10 -15.50
C THR A 235 -8.41 26.81 -14.71
N ARG A 236 -7.97 25.69 -15.28
CA ARG A 236 -8.01 24.37 -14.60
C ARG A 236 -7.08 24.31 -13.39
N LEU A 237 -5.97 25.05 -13.42
CA LEU A 237 -5.06 25.16 -12.29
C LEU A 237 -5.77 25.78 -11.08
N GLN A 238 -6.50 26.88 -11.29
CA GLN A 238 -7.32 27.48 -10.25
C GLN A 238 -8.44 26.55 -9.79
N LEU A 239 -9.09 25.80 -10.71
CA LEU A 239 -10.07 24.79 -10.33
C LEU A 239 -9.47 23.75 -9.38
N GLY A 240 -8.26 23.28 -9.65
CA GLY A 240 -7.53 22.37 -8.78
C GLY A 240 -7.27 22.94 -7.38
N TRP A 241 -6.81 24.19 -7.32
CA TRP A 241 -6.62 24.91 -6.04
C TRP A 241 -7.93 25.00 -5.24
N HIS A 242 -9.03 25.41 -5.89
CA HIS A 242 -10.33 25.51 -5.23
C HIS A 242 -10.90 24.16 -4.81
N ALA A 243 -10.71 23.11 -5.61
CA ALA A 243 -11.11 21.76 -5.23
C ALA A 243 -10.38 21.31 -3.94
N TYR A 244 -9.09 21.67 -3.81
CA TYR A 244 -8.30 21.41 -2.61
C TYR A 244 -8.84 22.19 -1.40
N GLU A 245 -9.00 23.51 -1.52
CA GLU A 245 -9.50 24.35 -0.42
C GLU A 245 -10.90 23.94 0.07
N ARG A 246 -11.77 23.49 -0.86
CA ARG A 246 -13.14 23.06 -0.54
C ARG A 246 -13.24 21.60 -0.09
N GLY A 247 -12.12 20.88 0.03
CA GLY A 247 -12.12 19.49 0.46
C GLY A 247 -12.73 18.50 -0.54
N TRP A 248 -12.97 18.91 -1.79
CA TRP A 248 -13.51 18.04 -2.85
C TRP A 248 -12.55 16.89 -3.15
N VAL A 249 -11.25 17.16 -3.02
CA VAL A 249 -10.14 16.27 -3.35
C VAL A 249 -9.10 16.19 -2.23
N ALA A 250 -9.43 16.62 -1.00
CA ALA A 250 -8.47 16.73 0.10
C ALA A 250 -8.92 16.10 1.43
N ARG A 251 -7.89 15.76 2.22
CA ARG A 251 -7.77 14.92 3.42
C ARG A 251 -8.92 15.04 4.44
N LYS A 252 -9.50 13.91 4.87
CA LYS A 252 -9.93 13.80 6.28
C LYS A 252 -8.67 13.62 7.12
N HIS A 253 -8.42 14.57 8.02
CA HIS A 253 -7.50 14.42 9.14
C HIS A 253 -7.98 13.33 10.09
#